data_AF-T0QVU2-F1
#
_entry.id   AF-T0QVU2-F1
#
_cell.length_a   1.000
_cell.length_b   1.000
_cell.length_c   1.000
_cell.angle_alpha   90.00
_cell.angle_beta   90.00
_cell.angle_gamma   90.00
#
_symmetry.space_group_name_H-M   'P 1'
#
loop_
_entity.id
_entity.type
_entity.pdbx_description
1 polymer ?
#
loop_
_entity_poly.entity_id
_entity_poly.type
_entity_poly.pdbx_seq_one_letter_code
_entity_poly.pdbx_strand_id
1 'polypeptide(L)'
;MSFACCCAGKLEADATFDDAAKPYARGPSPQVTRGVAIVPTPLNARSKPSFFKPRAREWNLDAAIASCKAQVAAIAAECYAANRHFRDAAFDVSGSEDDCLSSLAEAWDRVTPGGSLRVRNIFTSPVFCDNGYDASDIQDGYASWFLAAVASACAMPGLLARVCVARDETVGVYGFIFFKDGEWVPVLIDDQLFVTETDFDHAYLGGIAMTKETFNATLRSGSSSLSFAKAASPNETWLPLLEKAYAKLHGDYKSIEVGLTGEALEDLTGGITTRTFLKDVADHDALWQCDLVGHLHVDALFAASIETKHSYPEMASSNGLLHLHPYAVLRAVEVGGHRLVQLRNPQKGHEWTGDWSDSSELWTTEMIDALGHSGGDDGCFWMAWTDFLDEFTHLERTWIDDAATSLAVHPSPWVVLRAGWPAAWQPSVFTFDGPDVLSRVTLVLQQADTRRCIGLEGSYTFGLRCAVYRSPDAKTKKRVLVGQYTQNAFHRSASLQVVLRPGLYELDVMVVRTASGRASIADVVAEIGASRPEKLRQRCEAVDASRARAKSDVNVLAMAAATQHTAYERARATGSTDDDGSLEGSVVVGLRLLSKAV
;
A
#
# COMPACT_ATOMS: atom_id res chain seq x y z
N MET A 1 26.16 49.82 6.13
CA MET A 1 25.62 51.04 5.49
C MET A 1 24.63 50.55 4.45
N SER A 2 23.39 50.25 4.86
CA SER A 2 22.21 51.14 4.85
C SER A 2 21.70 51.37 3.43
N PHE A 3 20.42 51.37 3.08
CA PHE A 3 19.11 51.04 3.68
C PHE A 3 18.08 51.41 2.58
N ALA A 4 16.97 50.68 2.42
CA ALA A 4 15.64 51.12 1.89
C ALA A 4 14.84 49.83 1.58
N CYS A 5 13.78 49.40 2.26
CA CYS A 5 12.61 50.01 2.92
C CYS A 5 11.63 50.75 1.99
N CYS A 6 10.42 50.17 1.84
CA CYS A 6 9.07 50.72 1.61
C CYS A 6 8.24 49.66 0.83
N CYS A 7 7.02 49.23 1.20
CA CYS A 7 5.97 49.82 2.03
C CYS A 7 5.11 48.73 2.71
N ALA A 8 4.57 49.10 3.88
CA ALA A 8 3.56 48.39 4.64
C ALA A 8 2.14 48.59 4.08
N GLY A 9 1.28 47.59 4.29
CA GLY A 9 -0.18 47.68 4.21
C GLY A 9 -0.78 46.92 5.39
N LYS A 10 -1.56 47.63 6.21
CA LYS A 10 -2.14 47.20 7.49
C LYS A 10 -3.16 46.08 7.32
N LEU A 11 -3.14 45.11 8.24
CA LEU A 11 -4.26 44.22 8.58
C LEU A 11 -5.11 44.91 9.66
N GLU A 12 -6.40 45.07 9.40
CA GLU A 12 -7.42 45.29 10.43
C GLU A 12 -8.33 44.05 10.48
N ALA A 13 -8.62 43.65 11.71
CA ALA A 13 -9.45 42.51 12.08
C ALA A 13 -10.94 42.90 12.09
N ASP A 14 -11.79 42.00 11.58
CA ASP A 14 -13.11 41.61 12.10
C ASP A 14 -13.98 41.07 10.97
N ALA A 15 -14.17 39.74 10.92
CA ALA A 15 -15.38 39.13 10.37
C ALA A 15 -15.48 37.67 10.83
N THR A 16 -16.53 37.43 11.60
CA THR A 16 -17.12 36.18 12.09
C THR A 16 -17.12 35.01 11.11
N PHE A 17 -16.78 33.82 11.62
CA PHE A 17 -16.96 32.51 10.98
C PHE A 17 -18.44 32.15 10.89
N ASP A 18 -19.04 32.30 9.71
CA ASP A 18 -20.20 31.52 9.26
C ASP A 18 -20.40 31.73 7.76
N ASP A 19 -19.99 30.77 6.93
CA ASP A 19 -20.73 30.34 5.72
C ASP A 19 -19.97 29.23 4.98
N ALA A 20 -20.56 28.03 5.02
CA ALA A 20 -20.19 26.88 4.23
C ALA A 20 -20.65 27.02 2.77
N ALA A 21 -19.89 26.38 1.87
CA ALA A 21 -20.25 26.02 0.49
C ALA A 21 -20.35 27.14 -0.57
N LYS A 22 -19.24 27.44 -1.25
CA LYS A 22 -19.23 27.84 -2.67
C LYS A 22 -18.09 27.17 -3.46
N PRO A 23 -18.34 26.71 -4.70
CA PRO A 23 -17.33 26.02 -5.53
C PRO A 23 -16.32 27.01 -6.11
N TYR A 24 -15.03 26.68 -5.99
CA TYR A 24 -13.93 27.45 -6.59
C TYR A 24 -14.05 27.47 -8.13
N ALA A 25 -13.96 28.67 -8.70
CA ALA A 25 -14.04 28.92 -10.13
C ALA A 25 -12.83 28.31 -10.86
N ARG A 26 -13.11 27.52 -11.92
CA ARG A 26 -12.10 26.95 -12.83
C ARG A 26 -11.37 28.05 -13.60
N GLY A 27 -10.07 28.19 -13.35
CA GLY A 27 -9.15 28.87 -14.27
C GLY A 27 -8.89 28.02 -15.53
N PRO A 28 -8.39 28.62 -16.62
CA PRO A 28 -8.16 27.92 -17.89
C PRO A 28 -7.03 26.88 -17.75
N SER A 29 -7.30 25.66 -18.21
CA SER A 29 -6.37 24.52 -18.21
C SER A 29 -5.11 24.80 -19.04
N PRO A 30 -3.90 24.43 -18.57
CA PRO A 30 -2.71 24.45 -19.40
C PRO A 30 -2.85 23.46 -20.56
N GLN A 31 -2.36 23.84 -21.75
CA GLN A 31 -2.37 22.99 -22.93
C GLN A 31 -1.52 21.73 -22.70
N VAL A 32 -2.10 20.60 -23.08
CA VAL A 32 -1.52 19.25 -23.09
C VAL A 32 -0.20 19.26 -23.87
N THR A 33 0.92 19.09 -23.17
CA THR A 33 2.22 18.70 -23.74
C THR A 33 2.10 17.30 -24.36
N ARG A 34 2.82 17.06 -25.46
CA ARG A 34 2.81 15.76 -26.17
C ARG A 34 3.09 14.63 -25.17
N GLY A 35 2.21 13.64 -25.11
CA GLY A 35 2.37 12.49 -24.21
C GLY A 35 3.63 11.70 -24.54
N VAL A 36 4.46 11.47 -23.52
CA VAL A 36 5.61 10.55 -23.59
C VAL A 36 5.07 9.13 -23.80
N ALA A 37 5.57 8.43 -24.82
CA ALA A 37 5.23 7.04 -25.09
C ALA A 37 6.41 6.14 -24.70
N ILE A 38 6.18 5.23 -23.75
CA ILE A 38 7.17 4.21 -23.37
C ILE A 38 6.78 2.90 -24.06
N VAL A 39 7.70 2.32 -24.84
CA VAL A 39 7.44 1.08 -25.58
C VAL A 39 8.47 0.01 -25.26
N PRO A 40 8.02 -1.25 -25.03
CA PRO A 40 8.92 -2.40 -25.02
C PRO A 40 9.60 -2.58 -26.37
N THR A 41 10.92 -2.80 -26.37
CA THR A 41 11.65 -3.10 -27.61
C THR A 41 11.46 -4.58 -27.97
N PRO A 42 11.10 -4.93 -29.23
CA PRO A 42 11.01 -6.32 -29.65
C PRO A 42 12.37 -7.02 -29.53
N LEU A 43 12.42 -8.13 -28.76
CA LEU A 43 13.64 -8.92 -28.55
C LEU A 43 14.22 -9.53 -29.84
N ASN A 44 13.47 -9.57 -30.94
CA ASN A 44 13.91 -10.11 -32.23
C ASN A 44 13.29 -9.35 -33.43
N ALA A 45 13.79 -8.15 -33.77
CA ALA A 45 13.84 -7.63 -35.14
C ALA A 45 14.37 -6.18 -35.14
N ARG A 46 15.34 -5.88 -36.02
CA ARG A 46 15.74 -4.51 -36.39
C ARG A 46 14.67 -3.80 -37.24
N SER A 47 13.40 -3.89 -36.87
CA SER A 47 12.34 -3.07 -37.45
C SER A 47 12.19 -1.79 -36.63
N LYS A 48 12.00 -0.65 -37.31
CA LYS A 48 11.75 0.64 -36.66
C LYS A 48 10.64 0.49 -35.61
N PRO A 49 10.80 1.05 -34.40
CA PRO A 49 9.75 1.01 -33.37
C PRO A 49 8.49 1.63 -33.95
N SER A 50 7.40 0.86 -34.03
CA SER A 50 6.08 1.44 -34.26
C SER A 50 5.72 2.18 -32.99
N PHE A 51 5.62 3.52 -33.08
CA PHE A 51 5.09 4.33 -31.99
C PHE A 51 3.74 3.76 -31.56
N PHE A 52 3.70 3.13 -30.38
CA PHE A 52 2.42 2.89 -29.73
C PHE A 52 1.82 4.27 -29.48
N LYS A 53 0.66 4.54 -30.07
CA LYS A 53 -0.15 5.67 -29.60
C LYS A 53 -0.46 5.36 -28.13
N PRO A 54 -0.13 6.24 -27.18
CA PRO A 54 -0.54 6.05 -25.79
C PRO A 54 -2.05 5.89 -25.80
N ARG A 55 -2.54 4.73 -25.33
CA ARG A 55 -3.96 4.58 -25.05
C ARG A 55 -4.30 5.63 -24.00
N ALA A 56 -5.36 6.38 -24.24
CA ALA A 56 -5.89 7.31 -23.26
C ALA A 56 -6.14 6.56 -21.94
N ARG A 57 -5.55 7.06 -20.84
CA ARG A 57 -5.74 6.67 -19.42
C ARG A 57 -6.32 5.26 -19.23
N GLU A 58 -5.46 4.23 -19.26
CA GLU A 58 -5.88 2.86 -18.89
C GLU A 58 -6.23 2.75 -17.38
N TRP A 59 -5.88 3.76 -16.56
CA TRP A 59 -6.04 3.72 -15.09
C TRP A 59 -6.91 4.87 -14.59
N ASN A 60 -8.20 4.84 -14.93
CA ASN A 60 -9.13 5.89 -14.54
C ASN A 60 -9.68 5.63 -13.12
N LEU A 61 -9.12 6.34 -12.14
CA LEU A 61 -9.57 6.31 -10.74
C LEU A 61 -11.07 6.64 -10.61
N ASP A 62 -11.57 7.65 -11.33
CA ASP A 62 -12.99 8.04 -11.25
C ASP A 62 -13.92 6.90 -11.72
N ALA A 63 -13.50 6.16 -12.76
CA ALA A 63 -14.24 5.00 -13.24
C ALA A 63 -14.22 3.84 -12.22
N ALA A 64 -13.08 3.60 -11.58
CA ALA A 64 -12.96 2.60 -10.52
C ALA A 64 -13.82 2.96 -9.30
N ILE A 65 -13.79 4.23 -8.87
CA ILE A 65 -14.65 4.78 -7.81
C ILE A 65 -16.13 4.58 -8.14
N ALA A 66 -16.54 4.92 -9.36
CA ALA A 66 -17.92 4.76 -9.81
C ALA A 66 -18.36 3.27 -9.80
N SER A 67 -17.48 2.38 -10.27
CA SER A 67 -17.72 0.92 -10.22
C SER A 67 -17.85 0.41 -8.79
N CYS A 68 -16.98 0.84 -7.87
CA CYS A 68 -17.02 0.48 -6.46
C CYS A 68 -18.36 0.90 -5.82
N LYS A 69 -18.78 2.16 -6.04
CA LYS A 69 -20.09 2.66 -5.58
C LYS A 69 -21.26 1.82 -6.08
N ALA A 70 -21.24 1.45 -7.36
CA ALA A 70 -22.30 0.63 -7.95
C ALA A 70 -22.37 -0.77 -7.34
N GLN A 71 -21.22 -1.41 -7.08
CA GLN A 71 -21.15 -2.72 -6.45
C GLN A 71 -21.64 -2.68 -5.00
N VAL A 72 -21.23 -1.68 -4.22
CA VAL A 72 -21.72 -1.50 -2.84
C VAL A 72 -23.23 -1.32 -2.82
N ALA A 73 -23.78 -0.49 -3.71
CA ALA A 73 -25.23 -0.28 -3.80
C ALA A 73 -26.00 -1.56 -4.18
N ALA A 74 -25.45 -2.36 -5.10
CA ALA A 74 -26.04 -3.63 -5.51
C ALA A 74 -26.07 -4.64 -4.34
N ILE A 75 -24.96 -4.78 -3.62
CA ILE A 75 -24.86 -5.65 -2.44
C ILE A 75 -25.82 -5.18 -1.35
N ALA A 76 -25.88 -3.88 -1.08
CA ALA A 76 -26.80 -3.32 -0.09
C ALA A 76 -28.26 -3.65 -0.44
N ALA A 77 -28.66 -3.43 -1.70
CA ALA A 77 -30.02 -3.76 -2.16
C ALA A 77 -30.36 -5.26 -1.98
N GLU A 78 -29.41 -6.16 -2.29
CA GLU A 78 -29.57 -7.60 -2.07
C GLU A 78 -29.72 -7.92 -0.57
N CYS A 79 -28.90 -7.29 0.28
CA CYS A 79 -28.93 -7.47 1.72
C CYS A 79 -30.27 -7.02 2.34
N TYR A 80 -30.79 -5.86 1.91
CA TYR A 80 -32.12 -5.40 2.32
C TYR A 80 -33.22 -6.36 1.85
N ALA A 81 -33.18 -6.82 0.59
CA ALA A 81 -34.18 -7.75 0.06
C ALA A 81 -34.18 -9.09 0.80
N ALA A 82 -33.02 -9.56 1.22
CA ALA A 82 -32.85 -10.80 1.97
C ALA A 82 -32.93 -10.64 3.50
N ASN A 83 -33.16 -9.41 4.01
CA ASN A 83 -33.13 -9.07 5.43
C ASN A 83 -31.89 -9.63 6.16
N ARG A 84 -30.71 -9.38 5.59
CA ARG A 84 -29.43 -9.87 6.11
C ARG A 84 -28.37 -8.78 6.08
N HIS A 85 -27.29 -9.01 6.81
CA HIS A 85 -26.07 -8.22 6.65
C HIS A 85 -25.20 -8.85 5.58
N PHE A 86 -24.38 -8.02 4.93
CA PHE A 86 -23.39 -8.50 4.00
C PHE A 86 -22.42 -9.45 4.70
N ARG A 87 -22.05 -10.53 4.02
CA ARG A 87 -21.03 -11.49 4.45
C ARG A 87 -20.08 -11.67 3.29
N ASP A 88 -18.81 -11.36 3.51
CA ASP A 88 -17.78 -11.45 2.50
C ASP A 88 -17.25 -12.88 2.41
N ALA A 89 -17.88 -13.70 1.58
CA ALA A 89 -17.48 -15.11 1.43
C ALA A 89 -16.04 -15.30 0.93
N ALA A 90 -15.44 -14.29 0.28
CA ALA A 90 -14.07 -14.36 -0.21
C ALA A 90 -13.02 -13.97 0.86
N PHE A 91 -13.45 -13.42 1.99
CA PHE A 91 -12.62 -13.01 3.11
C PHE A 91 -13.41 -13.10 4.44
N ASP A 92 -13.90 -14.31 4.73
CA ASP A 92 -14.79 -14.58 5.84
C ASP A 92 -14.01 -14.83 7.14
N VAL A 93 -13.71 -13.74 7.86
CA VAL A 93 -12.97 -13.78 9.13
C VAL A 93 -13.65 -14.60 10.24
N SER A 94 -14.93 -14.95 10.08
CA SER A 94 -15.66 -15.78 11.05
C SER A 94 -15.74 -17.26 10.65
N GLY A 95 -15.85 -17.54 9.35
CA GLY A 95 -16.02 -18.89 8.82
C GLY A 95 -14.73 -19.53 8.32
N SER A 96 -13.69 -18.72 8.06
CA SER A 96 -12.43 -19.15 7.44
C SER A 96 -11.26 -18.34 8.03
N GLU A 97 -11.17 -18.32 9.37
CA GLU A 97 -10.20 -17.53 10.12
C GLU A 97 -8.75 -17.79 9.70
N ASP A 98 -8.31 -19.06 9.62
CA ASP A 98 -6.93 -19.39 9.22
C ASP A 98 -6.62 -18.93 7.78
N ASP A 99 -7.59 -18.98 6.86
CA ASP A 99 -7.42 -18.46 5.51
C ASP A 99 -7.37 -16.93 5.47
N CYS A 100 -7.90 -16.23 6.47
CA CYS A 100 -7.78 -14.77 6.57
C CYS A 100 -6.52 -14.33 7.32
N LEU A 101 -6.00 -15.15 8.23
CA LEU A 101 -4.79 -14.87 9.01
C LEU A 101 -3.52 -15.32 8.30
N SER A 102 -3.47 -16.58 7.87
CA SER A 102 -2.28 -17.24 7.32
C SER A 102 -2.17 -17.06 5.81
N SER A 103 -0.93 -16.95 5.31
CA SER A 103 -0.67 -17.03 3.87
C SER A 103 -0.73 -18.48 3.40
N LEU A 104 -0.48 -18.76 2.11
CA LEU A 104 -0.50 -20.15 1.63
C LEU A 104 0.60 -20.99 2.30
N ALA A 105 1.81 -20.44 2.42
CA ALA A 105 2.99 -21.16 2.91
C ALA A 105 3.47 -20.75 4.31
N GLU A 106 2.96 -19.65 4.85
CA GLU A 106 3.35 -19.15 6.17
C GLU A 106 2.11 -19.09 7.07
N ALA A 107 2.14 -19.88 8.15
CA ALA A 107 1.10 -19.88 9.15
C ALA A 107 1.15 -18.61 10.00
N TRP A 108 0.01 -18.24 10.57
CA TRP A 108 -0.08 -17.24 11.62
C TRP A 108 0.79 -17.65 12.82
N ASP A 109 1.68 -16.75 13.24
CA ASP A 109 2.68 -16.97 14.28
C ASP A 109 2.60 -15.97 15.43
N ARG A 110 1.53 -15.17 15.48
CA ARG A 110 1.22 -14.25 16.57
C ARG A 110 0.11 -14.81 17.45
N VAL A 111 -0.28 -14.03 18.46
CA VAL A 111 -1.47 -14.33 19.27
C VAL A 111 -2.68 -14.45 18.34
N THR A 112 -3.32 -15.62 18.36
CA THR A 112 -4.54 -15.87 17.60
C THR A 112 -5.67 -15.00 18.17
N PRO A 113 -6.47 -14.32 17.33
CA PRO A 113 -7.67 -13.65 17.78
C PRO A 113 -8.59 -14.57 18.61
N GLY A 114 -9.30 -14.01 19.58
CA GLY A 114 -10.29 -14.75 20.36
C GLY A 114 -11.57 -15.05 19.58
N GLY A 115 -11.77 -14.37 18.46
CA GLY A 115 -12.85 -14.60 17.49
C GLY A 115 -13.09 -13.35 16.66
N SER A 116 -14.28 -13.26 16.04
CA SER A 116 -14.69 -12.06 15.29
C SER A 116 -16.11 -11.62 15.67
N LEU A 117 -16.34 -10.30 15.58
CA LEU A 117 -17.62 -9.66 15.85
C LEU A 117 -17.91 -8.62 14.76
N ARG A 118 -19.19 -8.30 14.55
CA ARG A 118 -19.58 -7.18 13.70
C ARG A 118 -19.37 -5.85 14.41
N VAL A 119 -19.13 -4.79 13.66
CA VAL A 119 -18.96 -3.41 14.17
C VAL A 119 -20.01 -3.05 15.22
N ARG A 120 -21.30 -3.25 14.94
CA ARG A 120 -22.40 -2.96 15.89
C ARG A 120 -22.39 -3.76 17.20
N ASN A 121 -21.63 -4.85 17.27
CA ASN A 121 -21.48 -5.68 18.46
C ASN A 121 -20.20 -5.35 19.25
N ILE A 122 -19.27 -4.61 18.63
CA ILE A 122 -18.01 -4.15 19.24
C ILE A 122 -18.22 -2.73 19.77
N PHE A 123 -18.88 -1.88 19.01
CA PHE A 123 -18.98 -0.45 19.28
C PHE A 123 -20.38 -0.08 19.77
N THR A 124 -20.45 0.77 20.80
CA THR A 124 -21.73 1.21 21.37
C THR A 124 -22.46 2.21 20.48
N SER A 125 -21.71 3.09 19.82
CA SER A 125 -22.24 4.07 18.86
C SER A 125 -21.25 4.23 17.70
N PRO A 126 -21.11 3.21 16.83
CA PRO A 126 -20.10 3.23 15.79
C PRO A 126 -20.31 4.41 14.85
N VAL A 127 -19.21 5.10 14.56
CA VAL A 127 -19.10 6.08 13.49
C VAL A 127 -18.02 5.60 12.54
N PHE A 128 -18.20 5.82 11.23
CA PHE A 128 -17.16 5.46 10.29
C PHE A 128 -15.92 6.32 10.55
N CYS A 129 -16.10 7.64 10.52
CA CYS A 129 -15.09 8.67 10.74
C CYS A 129 -15.83 9.93 11.23
N ASP A 130 -15.36 10.55 12.30
CA ASP A 130 -16.04 11.69 12.95
C ASP A 130 -15.60 13.06 12.41
N ASN A 131 -14.30 13.36 12.48
CA ASN A 131 -13.71 14.68 12.22
C ASN A 131 -12.81 14.70 10.99
N GLY A 132 -13.04 13.78 10.05
CA GLY A 132 -12.14 13.55 8.92
C GLY A 132 -11.05 12.54 9.27
N TYR A 133 -10.25 12.18 8.28
CA TYR A 133 -9.17 11.22 8.47
C TYR A 133 -7.97 11.95 9.03
N ASP A 134 -7.65 11.71 10.31
CA ASP A 134 -6.51 12.33 10.96
C ASP A 134 -5.44 11.29 11.31
N ALA A 135 -4.19 11.72 11.38
CA ALA A 135 -3.12 10.83 11.79
C ALA A 135 -3.27 10.42 13.27
N SER A 136 -3.79 11.31 14.12
CA SER A 136 -4.02 11.07 15.56
C SER A 136 -5.03 9.95 15.84
N ASP A 137 -5.89 9.61 14.88
CA ASP A 137 -6.79 8.47 14.99
C ASP A 137 -6.01 7.14 15.03
N ILE A 138 -4.77 7.09 14.55
CA ILE A 138 -4.01 5.84 14.41
C ILE A 138 -3.31 5.51 15.73
N GLN A 139 -3.79 4.51 16.47
CA GLN A 139 -3.20 4.16 17.76
C GLN A 139 -2.20 3.01 17.70
N ASP A 140 -2.54 1.92 17.00
CA ASP A 140 -1.73 0.71 16.94
C ASP A 140 -2.24 -0.20 15.81
N GLY A 141 -1.48 -1.22 15.41
CA GLY A 141 -1.95 -2.30 14.55
C GLY A 141 -0.85 -3.22 14.06
N TYR A 142 -1.24 -4.23 13.30
CA TYR A 142 -0.34 -5.31 12.88
C TYR A 142 0.60 -4.86 11.75
N ALA A 143 0.09 -4.14 10.76
CA ALA A 143 0.88 -3.68 9.62
C ALA A 143 1.39 -2.24 9.84
N SER A 144 2.38 -2.06 10.72
CA SER A 144 2.90 -0.72 11.09
C SER A 144 3.33 0.13 9.89
N TRP A 145 3.93 -0.49 8.86
CA TRP A 145 4.31 0.18 7.61
C TRP A 145 3.11 0.70 6.80
N PHE A 146 2.01 -0.04 6.79
CA PHE A 146 0.76 0.42 6.19
C PHE A 146 0.16 1.55 7.02
N LEU A 147 0.15 1.43 8.36
CA LEU A 147 -0.37 2.47 9.23
C LEU A 147 0.44 3.78 9.16
N ALA A 148 1.76 3.70 9.04
CA ALA A 148 2.60 4.87 8.77
C ALA A 148 2.25 5.51 7.41
N ALA A 149 1.94 4.71 6.38
CA ALA A 149 1.50 5.22 5.10
C ALA A 149 0.13 5.91 5.19
N VAL A 150 -0.80 5.33 5.95
CA VAL A 150 -2.11 5.95 6.23
C VAL A 150 -1.91 7.27 6.98
N ALA A 151 -1.04 7.31 7.99
CA ALA A 151 -0.70 8.54 8.72
C ALA A 151 -0.13 9.63 7.79
N SER A 152 0.82 9.29 6.92
CA SER A 152 1.34 10.21 5.91
C SER A 152 0.23 10.66 4.95
N ALA A 153 -0.69 9.77 4.57
CA ALA A 153 -1.81 10.09 3.69
C ALA A 153 -2.85 11.03 4.33
N CYS A 154 -3.04 10.97 5.65
CA CYS A 154 -3.87 11.94 6.40
C CYS A 154 -3.35 13.37 6.26
N ALA A 155 -2.04 13.53 6.06
CA ALA A 155 -1.40 14.84 5.90
C ALA A 155 -1.79 15.56 4.58
N MET A 156 -2.41 14.85 3.63
CA MET A 156 -2.96 15.42 2.39
C MET A 156 -4.50 15.38 2.41
N PRO A 157 -5.17 16.51 2.63
CA PRO A 157 -6.64 16.56 2.75
C PRO A 157 -7.37 15.93 1.56
N GLY A 158 -8.35 15.08 1.86
CA GLY A 158 -9.22 14.45 0.86
C GLY A 158 -8.63 13.21 0.17
N LEU A 159 -7.35 12.88 0.37
CA LEU A 159 -6.73 11.68 -0.20
C LEU A 159 -7.44 10.40 0.28
N LEU A 160 -7.55 10.20 1.60
CA LEU A 160 -8.21 9.01 2.15
C LEU A 160 -9.71 8.96 1.85
N ALA A 161 -10.37 10.10 1.59
CA ALA A 161 -11.75 10.11 1.11
C ALA A 161 -11.91 9.51 -0.30
N ARG A 162 -10.84 9.51 -1.13
CA ARG A 162 -10.82 8.86 -2.44
C ARG A 162 -10.55 7.35 -2.33
N VAL A 163 -9.94 6.90 -1.23
CA VAL A 163 -9.70 5.48 -0.91
C VAL A 163 -10.95 4.86 -0.26
N CYS A 164 -11.57 5.54 0.69
CA CYS A 164 -12.78 5.12 1.41
C CYS A 164 -14.04 5.58 0.66
N VAL A 165 -14.46 4.82 -0.34
CA VAL A 165 -15.31 5.30 -1.45
C VAL A 165 -16.82 5.23 -1.19
N ALA A 166 -17.28 4.12 -0.61
CA ALA A 166 -18.71 3.84 -0.47
C ALA A 166 -18.97 2.92 0.72
N ARG A 167 -20.14 3.03 1.33
CA ARG A 167 -20.55 2.16 2.43
C ARG A 167 -22.06 2.21 2.63
N ASP A 168 -22.59 1.16 3.22
CA ASP A 168 -23.90 1.11 3.86
C ASP A 168 -23.72 0.42 5.22
N GLU A 169 -23.66 1.21 6.29
CA GLU A 169 -23.41 0.73 7.65
C GLU A 169 -24.58 -0.10 8.21
N THR A 170 -25.78 0.05 7.66
CA THR A 170 -26.97 -0.69 8.13
C THR A 170 -26.85 -2.16 7.77
N VAL A 171 -26.46 -2.46 6.53
CA VAL A 171 -26.22 -3.84 6.08
C VAL A 171 -24.76 -4.28 6.25
N GLY A 172 -23.86 -3.37 6.62
CA GLY A 172 -22.46 -3.66 6.95
C GLY A 172 -21.60 -3.97 5.73
N VAL A 173 -21.76 -3.22 4.63
CA VAL A 173 -20.90 -3.33 3.43
C VAL A 173 -20.08 -2.06 3.25
N TYR A 174 -18.79 -2.21 2.97
CA TYR A 174 -17.84 -1.11 2.77
C TYR A 174 -17.03 -1.35 1.49
N GLY A 175 -16.79 -0.29 0.73
CA GLY A 175 -16.05 -0.31 -0.52
C GLY A 175 -14.87 0.65 -0.50
N PHE A 176 -13.69 0.09 -0.73
CA PHE A 176 -12.41 0.78 -0.79
C PHE A 176 -11.82 0.72 -2.21
N ILE A 177 -10.89 1.61 -2.52
CA ILE A 177 -10.13 1.61 -3.77
C ILE A 177 -8.64 1.67 -3.45
N PHE A 178 -7.87 0.75 -4.03
CA PHE A 178 -6.42 0.73 -3.96
C PHE A 178 -5.83 0.65 -5.36
N PHE A 179 -4.62 1.16 -5.55
CA PHE A 179 -3.83 0.98 -6.75
C PHE A 179 -3.00 -0.30 -6.61
N LYS A 180 -2.98 -1.14 -7.65
CA LYS A 180 -2.19 -2.37 -7.66
C LYS A 180 -1.66 -2.69 -9.05
N ASP A 181 -0.34 -2.72 -9.17
CA ASP A 181 0.40 -3.07 -10.39
C ASP A 181 -0.12 -2.34 -11.64
N GLY A 182 -0.43 -1.06 -11.48
CA GLY A 182 -0.98 -0.21 -12.53
C GLY A 182 -2.47 0.03 -12.45
N GLU A 183 -3.29 -0.77 -11.75
CA GLU A 183 -4.75 -0.65 -11.86
C GLU A 183 -5.39 -0.21 -10.55
N TRP A 184 -6.44 0.60 -10.63
CA TRP A 184 -7.31 0.90 -9.49
C TRP A 184 -8.29 -0.25 -9.26
N VAL A 185 -8.13 -0.94 -8.14
CA VAL A 185 -8.84 -2.16 -7.75
C VAL A 185 -9.87 -1.84 -6.66
N PRO A 186 -11.16 -2.08 -6.90
CA PRO A 186 -12.18 -2.01 -5.86
C PRO A 186 -12.06 -3.20 -4.90
N VAL A 187 -12.11 -2.92 -3.61
CA VAL A 187 -12.10 -3.93 -2.54
C VAL A 187 -13.31 -3.71 -1.65
N LEU A 188 -14.25 -4.66 -1.72
CA LEU A 188 -15.47 -4.64 -0.91
C LEU A 188 -15.32 -5.60 0.27
N ILE A 189 -15.70 -5.20 1.47
CA ILE A 189 -15.63 -6.02 2.69
C ILE A 189 -16.93 -5.93 3.49
N ASP A 190 -17.17 -6.93 4.35
CA ASP A 190 -18.15 -6.84 5.41
C ASP A 190 -17.60 -6.17 6.68
N ASP A 191 -18.46 -5.95 7.67
CA ASP A 191 -18.17 -5.26 8.94
C ASP A 191 -17.68 -6.17 10.07
N GLN A 192 -17.26 -7.41 9.77
CA GLN A 192 -16.71 -8.31 10.78
C GLN A 192 -15.24 -8.00 11.05
N LEU A 193 -14.85 -7.86 12.31
CA LEU A 193 -13.49 -7.58 12.74
C LEU A 193 -13.05 -8.61 13.79
N PHE A 194 -11.78 -8.97 13.77
CA PHE A 194 -11.19 -9.83 14.79
C PHE A 194 -11.08 -9.08 16.13
N VAL A 195 -11.42 -9.78 17.20
CA VAL A 195 -11.32 -9.29 18.58
C VAL A 195 -10.33 -10.14 19.36
N THR A 196 -9.64 -9.52 20.31
CA THR A 196 -8.59 -10.17 21.10
C THR A 196 -9.16 -11.26 21.99
N GLU A 197 -10.32 -11.02 22.58
CA GLU A 197 -10.89 -11.87 23.62
C GLU A 197 -11.97 -12.80 23.07
N THR A 198 -11.94 -14.04 23.54
CA THR A 198 -12.89 -15.09 23.14
C THR A 198 -14.29 -14.80 23.67
N ASP A 199 -15.28 -15.62 23.29
CA ASP A 199 -16.61 -15.46 23.86
C ASP A 199 -16.66 -15.81 25.35
N PHE A 200 -17.66 -15.24 26.03
CA PHE A 200 -17.81 -15.36 27.47
C PHE A 200 -17.88 -16.82 27.94
N ASP A 201 -18.52 -17.70 27.18
CA ASP A 201 -18.74 -19.07 27.65
C ASP A 201 -17.40 -19.84 27.65
N HIS A 202 -16.53 -19.61 26.66
CA HIS A 202 -15.15 -20.12 26.68
C HIS A 202 -14.30 -19.48 27.78
N ALA A 203 -14.39 -18.16 27.98
CA ALA A 203 -13.64 -17.48 29.04
C ALA A 203 -14.09 -17.93 30.44
N TYR A 204 -15.38 -18.15 30.65
CA TYR A 204 -15.96 -18.64 31.90
C TYR A 204 -15.43 -20.02 32.29
N LEU A 205 -15.22 -20.91 31.32
CA LEU A 205 -14.56 -22.20 31.57
C LEU A 205 -13.11 -22.04 32.08
N GLY A 206 -12.46 -20.93 31.74
CA GLY A 206 -11.14 -20.52 32.26
C GLY A 206 -11.16 -19.89 33.65
N GLY A 207 -12.33 -19.71 34.28
CA GLY A 207 -12.47 -19.24 35.66
C GLY A 207 -12.58 -17.73 35.86
N ILE A 208 -13.08 -16.97 34.87
CA ILE A 208 -13.32 -15.53 35.08
C ILE A 208 -14.42 -15.29 36.11
N ALA A 209 -14.21 -14.32 37.00
CA ALA A 209 -15.15 -13.99 38.09
C ALA A 209 -16.20 -12.94 37.72
N MET A 210 -16.19 -12.42 36.48
CA MET A 210 -17.08 -11.36 36.01
C MET A 210 -18.33 -11.91 35.32
N THR A 211 -19.40 -11.10 35.25
CA THR A 211 -20.62 -11.44 34.50
C THR A 211 -20.42 -11.29 32.99
N LYS A 212 -21.31 -11.89 32.18
CA LYS A 212 -21.27 -11.78 30.72
C LYS A 212 -21.38 -10.34 30.23
N GLU A 213 -22.22 -9.55 30.87
CA GLU A 213 -22.40 -8.13 30.56
C GLU A 213 -21.11 -7.35 30.84
N THR A 214 -20.52 -7.55 32.03
CA THR A 214 -19.25 -6.89 32.40
C THR A 214 -18.14 -7.31 31.45
N PHE A 215 -17.99 -8.60 31.17
CA PHE A 215 -16.98 -9.13 30.26
C PHE A 215 -17.08 -8.52 28.86
N ASN A 216 -18.27 -8.50 28.26
CA ASN A 216 -18.44 -7.92 26.93
C ASN A 216 -18.14 -6.42 26.94
N ALA A 217 -18.60 -5.70 27.96
CA ALA A 217 -18.41 -4.25 28.07
C ALA A 217 -16.95 -3.85 28.30
N THR A 218 -16.15 -4.68 28.99
CA THR A 218 -14.76 -4.33 29.34
C THR A 218 -13.72 -4.91 28.40
N LEU A 219 -13.95 -6.10 27.85
CA LEU A 219 -12.94 -6.88 27.13
C LEU A 219 -13.24 -7.08 25.64
N ARG A 220 -14.49 -6.86 25.21
CA ARG A 220 -14.93 -7.10 23.82
C ARG A 220 -15.64 -5.89 23.18
N SER A 221 -15.51 -4.73 23.82
CA SER A 221 -16.11 -3.49 23.35
C SER A 221 -15.06 -2.43 23.05
N GLY A 222 -15.33 -1.62 22.04
CA GLY A 222 -14.49 -0.51 21.62
C GLY A 222 -13.23 -0.92 20.86
N SER A 223 -12.56 0.08 20.30
CA SER A 223 -11.37 -0.06 19.47
C SER A 223 -10.24 -0.86 20.14
N SER A 224 -10.06 -0.72 21.46
CA SER A 224 -9.02 -1.44 22.21
C SER A 224 -9.19 -2.96 22.24
N SER A 225 -10.40 -3.47 21.98
CA SER A 225 -10.69 -4.91 21.93
C SER A 225 -10.36 -5.57 20.59
N LEU A 226 -9.94 -4.80 19.59
CA LEU A 226 -9.59 -5.31 18.26
C LEU A 226 -8.20 -5.97 18.27
N SER A 227 -8.05 -7.04 17.50
CA SER A 227 -6.75 -7.72 17.34
C SER A 227 -5.78 -6.98 16.42
N PHE A 228 -6.31 -6.14 15.54
CA PHE A 228 -5.61 -5.49 14.44
C PHE A 228 -5.62 -3.97 14.64
N ALA A 229 -5.65 -3.17 13.58
CA ALA A 229 -5.59 -1.72 13.69
C ALA A 229 -6.63 -1.16 14.67
N LYS A 230 -6.18 -0.26 15.52
CA LYS A 230 -6.96 0.39 16.58
C LYS A 230 -7.02 1.88 16.30
N ALA A 231 -8.24 2.41 16.28
CA ALA A 231 -8.47 3.84 16.33
C ALA A 231 -8.28 4.38 17.75
N ALA A 232 -7.79 5.61 17.90
CA ALA A 232 -7.70 6.31 19.18
C ALA A 232 -9.09 6.65 19.73
N SER A 233 -10.02 7.04 18.84
CA SER A 233 -11.42 7.23 19.19
C SER A 233 -12.10 5.88 19.46
N PRO A 234 -12.84 5.73 20.58
CA PRO A 234 -13.39 4.43 20.99
C PRO A 234 -14.49 3.92 20.06
N ASN A 235 -15.07 4.75 19.20
CA ASN A 235 -16.19 4.44 18.33
C ASN A 235 -15.90 4.60 16.83
N GLU A 236 -14.70 5.03 16.45
CA GLU A 236 -14.32 5.13 15.04
C GLU A 236 -13.96 3.78 14.44
N THR A 237 -14.33 3.58 13.18
CA THR A 237 -14.23 2.28 12.52
C THR A 237 -13.53 2.30 11.17
N TRP A 238 -13.22 3.48 10.62
CA TRP A 238 -12.59 3.59 9.31
C TRP A 238 -11.23 2.90 9.26
N LEU A 239 -10.39 3.07 10.29
CA LEU A 239 -9.03 2.52 10.33
C LEU A 239 -8.98 0.99 10.37
N PRO A 240 -9.69 0.29 11.30
CA PRO A 240 -9.71 -1.17 11.29
C PRO A 240 -10.33 -1.76 10.02
N LEU A 241 -11.37 -1.12 9.47
CA LEU A 241 -11.97 -1.56 8.21
C LEU A 241 -11.02 -1.34 7.01
N LEU A 242 -10.24 -0.26 7.03
CA LEU A 242 -9.24 0.03 6.00
C LEU A 242 -8.11 -1.00 6.03
N GLU A 243 -7.55 -1.34 7.20
CA GLU A 243 -6.52 -2.38 7.31
C GLU A 243 -7.07 -3.75 6.89
N LYS A 244 -8.31 -4.09 7.26
CA LYS A 244 -8.97 -5.32 6.77
C LYS A 244 -9.09 -5.34 5.25
N ALA A 245 -9.49 -4.23 4.63
CA ALA A 245 -9.58 -4.14 3.17
C ALA A 245 -8.19 -4.30 2.53
N TYR A 246 -7.14 -3.74 3.14
CA TYR A 246 -5.77 -3.89 2.69
C TYR A 246 -5.26 -5.34 2.84
N ALA A 247 -5.57 -6.00 3.96
CA ALA A 247 -5.32 -7.43 4.16
C ALA A 247 -6.04 -8.26 3.09
N LYS A 248 -7.30 -7.96 2.75
CA LYS A 248 -8.03 -8.62 1.66
C LYS A 248 -7.40 -8.36 0.27
N LEU A 249 -6.93 -7.15 0.00
CA LEU A 249 -6.23 -6.82 -1.25
C LEU A 249 -4.99 -7.70 -1.46
N HIS A 250 -4.26 -7.95 -0.38
CA HIS A 250 -3.08 -8.83 -0.36
C HIS A 250 -3.40 -10.28 -0.03
N GLY A 251 -4.65 -10.55 0.35
CA GLY A 251 -5.27 -11.86 0.46
C GLY A 251 -5.31 -12.47 1.86
N ASP A 252 -4.57 -11.95 2.83
CA ASP A 252 -4.59 -12.32 4.27
C ASP A 252 -3.77 -11.31 5.08
N TYR A 253 -3.89 -11.39 6.41
CA TYR A 253 -3.13 -10.55 7.32
C TYR A 253 -1.62 -10.88 7.29
N LYS A 254 -1.21 -12.16 7.26
CA LYS A 254 0.23 -12.52 7.20
C LYS A 254 0.95 -11.87 6.01
N SER A 255 0.27 -11.74 4.87
CA SER A 255 0.81 -11.12 3.65
C SER A 255 1.08 -9.62 3.78
N ILE A 256 0.59 -8.95 4.82
CA ILE A 256 0.86 -7.54 5.11
C ILE A 256 1.74 -7.33 6.36
N GLU A 257 2.36 -8.38 6.90
CA GLU A 257 3.23 -8.27 8.09
C GLU A 257 4.41 -7.32 7.87
N VAL A 258 5.05 -7.43 6.70
CA VAL A 258 6.27 -6.68 6.37
C VAL A 258 6.12 -6.01 5.01
N GLY A 259 6.50 -4.74 4.95
CA GLY A 259 6.55 -3.97 3.73
C GLY A 259 7.24 -2.62 3.94
N LEU A 260 7.37 -1.86 2.85
CA LEU A 260 7.89 -0.49 2.89
C LEU A 260 6.76 0.52 2.83
N THR A 261 6.82 1.56 3.65
CA THR A 261 5.78 2.60 3.74
C THR A 261 5.47 3.21 2.38
N GLY A 262 6.49 3.43 1.56
CA GLY A 262 6.35 3.91 0.19
C GLY A 262 5.54 3.00 -0.73
N GLU A 263 5.59 1.68 -0.55
CA GLU A 263 4.78 0.74 -1.34
C GLU A 263 3.30 0.81 -0.92
N ALA A 264 3.02 1.00 0.37
CA ALA A 264 1.65 1.24 0.84
C ALA A 264 1.12 2.60 0.35
N LEU A 265 1.97 3.62 0.29
CA LEU A 265 1.61 4.92 -0.29
C LEU A 265 1.34 4.82 -1.79
N GLU A 266 2.12 4.03 -2.54
CA GLU A 266 1.82 3.70 -3.93
C GLU A 266 0.45 3.00 -4.06
N ASP A 267 0.15 2.03 -3.20
CA ASP A 267 -1.14 1.32 -3.18
C ASP A 267 -2.32 2.25 -2.79
N LEU A 268 -2.10 3.28 -1.98
CA LEU A 268 -3.15 4.25 -1.60
C LEU A 268 -3.38 5.33 -2.67
N THR A 269 -2.36 5.64 -3.48
CA THR A 269 -2.35 6.88 -4.26
C THR A 269 -2.15 6.70 -5.77
N GLY A 270 -1.63 5.55 -6.20
CA GLY A 270 -1.12 5.38 -7.56
C GLY A 270 0.13 6.20 -7.87
N GLY A 271 0.74 6.77 -6.82
CA GLY A 271 1.96 7.57 -6.90
C GLY A 271 3.21 6.74 -7.19
N ILE A 272 4.36 7.39 -7.04
CA ILE A 272 5.68 6.78 -7.27
C ILE A 272 6.60 7.08 -6.10
N THR A 273 7.19 6.04 -5.52
CA THR A 273 8.14 6.21 -4.42
C THR A 273 9.60 6.24 -4.87
N THR A 274 10.35 7.17 -4.27
CA THR A 274 11.82 7.19 -4.24
C THR A 274 12.31 7.10 -2.80
N ARG A 275 13.31 6.25 -2.55
CA ARG A 275 13.98 6.15 -1.24
C ARG A 275 15.39 6.74 -1.33
N THR A 276 15.70 7.65 -0.42
CA THR A 276 16.99 8.33 -0.30
C THR A 276 17.70 7.82 0.94
N PHE A 277 18.93 7.32 0.77
CA PHE A 277 19.80 7.03 1.90
C PHE A 277 20.44 8.33 2.38
N LEU A 278 20.12 8.77 3.59
CA LEU A 278 20.45 10.11 4.07
C LEU A 278 21.96 10.34 4.13
N LYS A 279 22.76 9.31 4.40
CA LYS A 279 24.24 9.41 4.43
C LYS A 279 24.87 9.66 3.06
N ASP A 280 24.15 9.40 1.97
CA ASP A 280 24.61 9.68 0.61
C ASP A 280 24.21 11.08 0.13
N VAL A 281 23.49 11.86 0.94
CA VAL A 281 23.05 13.21 0.59
C VAL A 281 24.21 14.19 0.78
N ALA A 282 24.62 14.85 -0.30
CA ALA A 282 25.71 15.82 -0.27
C ALA A 282 25.28 17.21 0.21
N ASP A 283 24.02 17.57 0.04
CA ASP A 283 23.46 18.89 0.36
C ASP A 283 22.15 18.73 1.14
N HIS A 284 22.28 18.79 2.47
CA HIS A 284 21.14 18.67 3.38
C HIS A 284 20.23 19.92 3.38
N ASP A 285 20.77 21.08 2.99
CA ASP A 285 19.98 22.32 2.87
C ASP A 285 19.06 22.25 1.65
N ALA A 286 19.58 21.75 0.52
CA ALA A 286 18.78 21.50 -0.66
C ALA A 286 17.71 20.43 -0.40
N LEU A 287 18.05 19.33 0.31
CA LEU A 287 17.04 18.32 0.69
C LEU A 287 15.92 18.94 1.55
N TRP A 288 16.27 19.79 2.51
CA TRP A 288 15.29 20.49 3.34
C TRP A 288 14.38 21.40 2.51
N GLN A 289 14.98 22.32 1.75
CA GLN A 289 14.24 23.38 1.05
C GLN A 289 13.52 22.87 -0.21
N CYS A 290 14.21 22.08 -1.03
CA CYS A 290 13.70 21.63 -2.32
C CYS A 290 12.86 20.36 -2.22
N ASP A 291 13.04 19.51 -1.20
CA ASP A 291 12.27 18.27 -1.06
C ASP A 291 11.20 18.40 0.03
N LEU A 292 11.57 18.57 1.30
CA LEU A 292 10.59 18.60 2.39
C LEU A 292 9.69 19.85 2.29
N VAL A 293 10.25 21.06 2.41
CA VAL A 293 9.45 22.30 2.42
C VAL A 293 8.76 22.54 1.08
N GLY A 294 9.41 22.18 -0.04
CA GLY A 294 8.89 22.42 -1.38
C GLY A 294 7.73 21.51 -1.81
N HIS A 295 7.66 20.28 -1.29
CA HIS A 295 6.75 19.25 -1.81
C HIS A 295 5.82 18.61 -0.77
N LEU A 296 6.16 18.65 0.52
CA LEU A 296 5.32 18.08 1.58
C LEU A 296 3.97 18.81 1.61
N HIS A 297 2.87 18.04 1.60
CA HIS A 297 1.48 18.50 1.47
C HIS A 297 1.11 19.17 0.14
N VAL A 298 2.04 19.30 -0.80
CA VAL A 298 1.77 19.89 -2.12
C VAL A 298 1.53 18.79 -3.14
N ASP A 299 2.56 17.98 -3.40
CA ASP A 299 2.57 16.94 -4.42
C ASP A 299 3.38 15.71 -4.00
N ALA A 300 3.81 15.65 -2.73
CA ALA A 300 4.50 14.50 -2.18
C ALA A 300 4.14 14.20 -0.72
N LEU A 301 4.23 12.91 -0.39
CA LEU A 301 4.12 12.37 0.97
C LEU A 301 5.45 11.77 1.38
N PHE A 302 5.77 11.84 2.67
CA PHE A 302 7.06 11.43 3.20
C PHE A 302 6.94 10.43 4.35
N ALA A 303 7.91 9.53 4.42
CA ALA A 303 8.11 8.60 5.52
C ALA A 303 9.60 8.41 5.77
N ALA A 304 9.98 7.97 6.97
CA ALA A 304 11.36 7.74 7.35
C ALA A 304 11.52 6.42 8.09
N SER A 305 12.73 5.85 8.05
CA SER A 305 13.07 4.63 8.78
C SER A 305 14.53 4.62 9.23
N ILE A 306 14.78 3.87 10.30
CA ILE A 306 16.11 3.62 10.86
C ILE A 306 16.51 2.20 10.52
N GLU A 307 17.57 2.07 9.74
CA GLU A 307 18.11 0.78 9.29
C GLU A 307 19.64 0.84 9.34
N THR A 308 20.21 0.05 10.25
CA THR A 308 21.65 -0.09 10.46
C THR A 308 22.06 -1.57 10.48
N LYS A 309 23.35 -1.85 10.33
CA LYS A 309 23.90 -3.22 10.26
C LYS A 309 23.45 -4.17 11.38
N HIS A 310 23.18 -3.64 12.57
CA HIS A 310 22.83 -4.43 13.76
C HIS A 310 21.37 -4.29 14.16
N SER A 311 20.53 -3.73 13.28
CA SER A 311 19.10 -3.58 13.54
C SER A 311 18.39 -4.93 13.52
N TYR A 312 17.44 -5.12 14.42
CA TYR A 312 16.52 -6.26 14.46
C TYR A 312 15.12 -5.75 14.82
N PRO A 313 14.05 -6.52 14.52
CA PRO A 313 12.68 -6.09 14.83
C PRO A 313 12.51 -5.71 16.30
N GLU A 314 11.73 -4.67 16.58
CA GLU A 314 11.43 -4.18 17.95
C GLU A 314 12.65 -3.60 18.71
N MET A 315 13.79 -3.38 18.05
CA MET A 315 14.94 -2.72 18.66
C MET A 315 14.66 -1.24 18.89
N ALA A 316 14.70 -0.81 20.15
CA ALA A 316 14.61 0.60 20.55
C ALA A 316 15.99 1.19 20.86
N SER A 317 16.21 2.42 20.42
CA SER A 317 17.35 3.27 20.78
C SER A 317 17.12 3.94 22.14
N SER A 318 18.21 4.40 22.76
CA SER A 318 18.16 5.09 24.06
C SER A 318 17.40 6.42 24.03
N ASN A 319 17.11 6.95 22.84
CA ASN A 319 16.34 8.16 22.58
C ASN A 319 14.87 7.87 22.23
N GLY A 320 14.42 6.62 22.40
CA GLY A 320 13.02 6.18 22.21
C GLY A 320 12.66 5.73 20.79
N LEU A 321 13.51 5.99 19.80
CA LEU A 321 13.24 5.61 18.40
C LEU A 321 13.42 4.10 18.15
N LEU A 322 12.64 3.55 17.23
CA LEU A 322 12.64 2.14 16.84
C LEU A 322 13.37 1.93 15.52
N HIS A 323 14.19 0.89 15.48
CA HIS A 323 14.84 0.40 14.27
C HIS A 323 13.94 -0.54 13.49
N LEU A 324 14.14 -0.61 12.17
CA LEU A 324 13.31 -1.36 11.22
C LEU A 324 11.82 -1.04 11.36
N HIS A 325 11.52 0.20 11.77
CA HIS A 325 10.17 0.68 12.02
C HIS A 325 9.89 1.94 11.18
N PRO A 326 8.66 2.08 10.66
CA PRO A 326 8.30 3.19 9.80
C PRO A 326 7.73 4.36 10.58
N TYR A 327 8.18 5.56 10.23
CA TYR A 327 7.69 6.83 10.76
C TYR A 327 7.07 7.66 9.65
N ALA A 328 5.84 8.14 9.85
CA ALA A 328 5.25 9.12 8.93
C ALA A 328 5.91 10.48 9.17
N VAL A 329 6.28 11.19 8.11
CA VAL A 329 6.76 12.58 8.21
C VAL A 329 5.59 13.50 7.91
N LEU A 330 5.09 14.18 8.92
CA LEU A 330 3.84 14.94 8.86
C LEU A 330 4.06 16.42 8.62
N ARG A 331 5.13 17.03 9.14
CA ARG A 331 5.40 18.47 8.93
C ARG A 331 6.90 18.73 8.88
N ALA A 332 7.29 19.75 8.12
CA ALA A 332 8.63 20.31 8.11
C ALA A 332 8.51 21.84 8.10
N VAL A 333 9.04 22.50 9.13
CA VAL A 333 8.78 23.94 9.36
C VAL A 333 10.04 24.67 9.80
N GLU A 334 10.16 25.93 9.36
CA GLU A 334 11.13 26.89 9.88
C GLU A 334 10.42 27.88 10.80
N VAL A 335 10.71 27.83 12.09
CA VAL A 335 10.06 28.67 13.11
C VAL A 335 11.06 29.01 14.21
N GLY A 336 11.04 30.26 14.69
CA GLY A 336 11.93 30.70 15.76
C GLY A 336 13.43 30.60 15.46
N GLY A 337 13.82 30.48 14.19
CA GLY A 337 15.22 30.22 13.78
C GLY A 337 15.63 28.74 13.81
N HIS A 338 14.68 27.84 14.05
CA HIS A 338 14.88 26.39 14.07
C HIS A 338 14.21 25.72 12.87
N ARG A 339 14.83 24.63 12.39
CA ARG A 339 14.24 23.68 11.42
C ARG A 339 13.73 22.47 12.19
N LEU A 340 12.42 22.28 12.22
CA LEU A 340 11.77 21.22 12.98
C LEU A 340 10.97 20.30 12.07
N VAL A 341 11.09 19.00 12.30
CA VAL A 341 10.29 17.96 11.63
C VAL A 341 9.34 17.36 12.64
N GLN A 342 8.07 17.23 12.25
CA GLN A 342 7.10 16.45 13.00
C GLN A 342 6.99 15.06 12.38
N LEU A 343 7.19 14.04 13.20
CA LEU A 343 7.02 12.65 12.81
C LEU A 343 5.88 12.01 13.60
N ARG A 344 5.38 10.88 13.08
CA ARG A 344 4.47 10.01 13.80
C ARG A 344 4.92 8.56 13.75
N ASN A 345 5.01 7.97 14.93
CA ASN A 345 5.07 6.53 15.13
C ASN A 345 3.65 5.97 15.20
N PRO A 346 3.27 4.99 14.34
CA PRO A 346 1.97 4.34 14.43
C PRO A 346 1.81 3.43 15.66
N GLN A 347 2.89 3.15 16.40
CA GLN A 347 2.91 2.38 17.63
C GLN A 347 3.13 3.30 18.84
N LYS A 348 2.26 3.19 19.85
CA LYS A 348 2.38 3.94 21.11
C LYS A 348 3.61 3.57 21.95
N GLY A 349 4.04 4.49 22.80
CA GLY A 349 5.09 4.26 23.81
C GLY A 349 6.53 4.38 23.29
N HIS A 350 6.72 4.83 22.05
CA HIS A 350 8.02 4.91 21.39
C HIS A 350 8.17 6.23 20.62
N GLU A 351 8.35 7.32 21.38
CA GLU A 351 8.55 8.67 20.86
C GLU A 351 9.98 9.16 21.11
N TRP A 352 10.39 10.17 20.35
CA TRP A 352 11.65 10.86 20.54
C TRP A 352 11.75 11.50 21.93
N THR A 353 12.86 11.28 22.63
CA THR A 353 13.08 11.82 23.98
C THR A 353 14.18 12.90 24.06
N GLY A 354 14.68 13.39 22.91
CA GLY A 354 15.72 14.41 22.86
C GLY A 354 15.17 15.83 22.73
N ASP A 355 15.93 16.72 22.09
CA ASP A 355 15.56 18.12 21.88
C ASP A 355 14.26 18.23 21.06
N TRP A 356 13.33 19.09 21.50
CA TRP A 356 11.99 19.24 20.92
C TRP A 356 11.04 18.05 21.08
N SER A 357 11.42 17.02 21.84
CA SER A 357 10.46 16.03 22.34
C SER A 357 9.33 16.68 23.14
N ASP A 358 8.28 15.92 23.39
CA ASP A 358 7.09 16.36 24.12
C ASP A 358 7.38 16.86 25.55
N SER A 359 8.44 16.34 26.17
CA SER A 359 8.91 16.76 27.49
C SER A 359 10.09 17.75 27.46
N SER A 360 10.48 18.25 26.27
CA SER A 360 11.66 19.10 26.12
C SER A 360 11.47 20.46 26.79
N GLU A 361 12.48 20.89 27.56
CA GLU A 361 12.51 22.22 28.17
C GLU A 361 12.70 23.36 27.14
N LEU A 362 12.96 23.03 25.87
CA LEU A 362 13.13 24.00 24.79
C LEU A 362 11.82 24.64 24.33
N TRP A 363 10.67 24.04 24.67
CA TRP A 363 9.37 24.58 24.32
C TRP A 363 9.11 25.90 25.05
N THR A 364 8.95 26.97 24.27
CA THR A 364 8.41 28.25 24.76
C THR A 364 6.94 28.37 24.41
N THR A 365 6.20 29.24 25.11
CA THR A 365 4.79 29.53 24.81
C THR A 365 4.59 29.91 23.35
N GLU A 366 5.49 30.72 22.79
CA GLU A 366 5.41 31.16 21.40
C GLU A 366 5.58 29.99 20.41
N MET A 367 6.50 29.06 20.70
CA MET A 367 6.74 27.88 19.86
C MET A 367 5.58 26.88 19.96
N ILE A 368 5.04 26.68 21.17
CA ILE A 368 3.85 25.85 21.43
C ILE A 368 2.67 26.37 20.61
N ASP A 369 2.38 27.67 20.71
CA ASP A 369 1.28 28.30 19.99
C ASP A 369 1.49 28.25 18.47
N ALA A 370 2.73 28.50 18.00
CA ALA A 370 3.04 28.50 16.58
C ALA A 370 2.95 27.10 15.93
N LEU A 371 3.26 26.05 16.69
CA LEU A 371 3.25 24.68 16.18
C LEU A 371 1.99 23.90 16.53
N GLY A 372 1.17 24.41 17.45
CA GLY A 372 0.00 23.71 17.99
C GLY A 372 0.41 22.47 18.79
N HIS A 373 1.53 22.56 19.53
CA HIS A 373 2.03 21.43 20.31
C HIS A 373 1.24 21.27 21.61
N SER A 374 0.58 20.11 21.80
CA SER A 374 -0.16 19.79 23.02
C SER A 374 0.58 18.85 23.97
N GLY A 375 1.62 18.16 23.47
CA GLY A 375 2.33 17.08 24.15
C GLY A 375 1.47 15.81 24.38
N GLY A 376 2.14 14.72 24.72
CA GLY A 376 1.52 13.46 25.18
C GLY A 376 1.98 12.25 24.37
N ASP A 377 1.82 11.04 24.91
CA ASP A 377 2.14 9.79 24.22
C ASP A 377 1.03 9.43 23.21
N ASP A 378 0.95 10.21 22.12
CA ASP A 378 -0.01 10.07 21.04
C ASP A 378 0.62 9.51 19.75
N GLY A 379 1.92 9.23 19.78
CA GLY A 379 2.77 8.77 18.68
C GLY A 379 3.40 9.91 17.88
N CYS A 380 3.01 11.17 18.08
CA CYS A 380 3.46 12.31 17.30
C CYS A 380 4.44 13.18 18.07
N PHE A 381 5.64 13.39 17.52
CA PHE A 381 6.68 14.17 18.19
C PHE A 381 7.40 15.10 17.21
N TRP A 382 8.00 16.15 17.74
CA TRP A 382 8.90 17.04 17.02
C TRP A 382 10.36 16.69 17.30
N MET A 383 11.22 16.97 16.33
CA MET A 383 12.67 16.92 16.52
C MET A 383 13.37 17.96 15.65
N ALA A 384 14.60 18.32 16.02
CA ALA A 384 15.43 19.16 15.17
C ALA A 384 15.81 18.44 13.87
N TRP A 385 15.91 19.18 12.76
CA TRP A 385 16.36 18.62 11.47
C TRP A 385 17.75 17.99 11.54
N THR A 386 18.64 18.55 12.37
CA THR A 386 19.97 17.98 12.61
C THR A 386 19.89 16.60 13.26
N ASP A 387 19.04 16.45 14.28
CA ASP A 387 18.85 15.18 14.97
C ASP A 387 18.19 14.16 14.04
N PHE A 388 17.26 14.60 13.18
CA PHE A 388 16.67 13.73 12.16
C PHE A 388 17.75 13.14 11.23
N LEU A 389 18.70 13.95 10.78
CA LEU A 389 19.80 13.49 9.90
C LEU A 389 20.78 12.56 10.61
N ASP A 390 20.97 12.72 11.92
CA ASP A 390 21.87 11.87 12.71
C ASP A 390 21.25 10.50 13.04
N GLU A 391 19.93 10.48 13.29
CA GLU A 391 19.21 9.27 13.73
C GLU A 391 18.63 8.45 12.58
N PHE A 392 17.96 9.11 11.62
CA PHE A 392 17.28 8.42 10.52
C PHE A 392 18.27 8.04 9.42
N THR A 393 18.05 6.87 8.80
CA THR A 393 18.94 6.41 7.73
C THR A 393 18.31 6.51 6.35
N HIS A 394 16.99 6.40 6.26
CA HIS A 394 16.28 6.48 4.99
C HIS A 394 15.11 7.45 5.07
N LEU A 395 14.95 8.21 3.99
CA LEU A 395 13.78 9.04 3.71
C LEU A 395 13.10 8.53 2.44
N GLU A 396 11.83 8.17 2.54
CA GLU A 396 10.97 7.79 1.44
C GLU A 396 10.10 8.97 1.05
N ARG A 397 10.02 9.24 -0.25
CA ARG A 397 9.15 10.24 -0.84
C ARG A 397 8.26 9.60 -1.89
N THR A 398 6.96 9.72 -1.72
CA THR A 398 5.95 9.29 -2.68
C THR A 398 5.40 10.50 -3.41
N TRP A 399 5.63 10.56 -4.72
CA TRP A 399 5.06 11.57 -5.61
C TRP A 399 3.61 11.26 -5.92
N ILE A 400 2.73 12.26 -5.80
CA ILE A 400 1.29 12.11 -6.03
C ILE A 400 0.92 12.68 -7.39
N ASP A 401 0.40 11.81 -8.25
CA ASP A 401 -0.20 12.19 -9.54
C ASP A 401 -1.67 12.57 -9.31
N ASP A 402 -1.93 13.86 -9.13
CA ASP A 402 -3.29 14.39 -9.04
C ASP A 402 -3.50 15.45 -10.11
N ALA A 403 -4.75 15.66 -10.55
CA ALA A 403 -5.05 16.66 -11.58
C ALA A 403 -4.69 18.10 -11.16
N ALA A 404 -4.49 18.33 -9.86
CA ALA A 404 -4.00 19.58 -9.29
C ALA A 404 -2.45 19.69 -9.31
N THR A 405 -1.73 18.58 -9.38
CA THR A 405 -0.26 18.56 -9.50
C THR A 405 0.12 18.63 -10.98
N SER A 406 1.23 19.29 -11.31
CA SER A 406 1.74 19.34 -12.70
C SER A 406 2.54 18.09 -13.07
N LEU A 407 2.36 17.00 -12.31
CA LEU A 407 3.03 15.73 -12.48
C LEU A 407 2.16 14.82 -13.37
N ALA A 408 2.81 13.94 -14.13
CA ALA A 408 2.13 12.94 -14.94
C ALA A 408 2.93 11.64 -14.91
N VAL A 409 2.28 10.55 -14.48
CA VAL A 409 2.87 9.22 -14.55
C VAL A 409 2.61 8.63 -15.93
N HIS A 410 3.69 8.22 -16.61
CA HIS A 410 3.64 7.59 -17.93
C HIS A 410 3.96 6.10 -17.81
N PRO A 411 2.96 5.22 -17.78
CA PRO A 411 3.23 3.81 -17.62
C PRO A 411 3.66 3.12 -18.90
N SER A 412 4.39 2.02 -18.72
CA SER A 412 4.71 1.07 -19.79
C SER A 412 3.88 -0.22 -19.64
N PRO A 413 3.67 -0.97 -20.72
CA PRO A 413 3.19 -2.34 -20.61
C PRO A 413 4.16 -3.21 -19.81
N TRP A 414 3.60 -4.12 -19.01
CA TRP A 414 4.38 -5.14 -18.31
C TRP A 414 5.08 -6.08 -19.30
N VAL A 415 6.31 -6.48 -18.96
CA VAL A 415 7.13 -7.40 -19.77
C VAL A 415 7.70 -8.52 -18.90
N VAL A 416 7.74 -9.73 -19.45
CA VAL A 416 8.42 -10.86 -18.80
C VAL A 416 9.91 -10.82 -19.13
N LEU A 417 10.75 -10.66 -18.11
CA LEU A 417 12.20 -10.75 -18.24
C LEU A 417 12.71 -12.08 -17.68
N ARG A 418 13.63 -12.72 -18.40
CA ARG A 418 14.32 -13.91 -17.87
C ARG A 418 15.56 -13.49 -17.09
N ALA A 419 15.69 -13.99 -15.86
CA ALA A 419 16.89 -13.81 -15.06
C ALA A 419 17.96 -14.84 -15.46
N GLY A 420 19.00 -14.38 -16.16
CA GLY A 420 20.15 -15.20 -16.55
C GLY A 420 21.08 -15.54 -15.38
N TRP A 421 21.92 -16.56 -15.55
CA TRP A 421 23.04 -16.86 -14.64
C TRP A 421 24.34 -17.09 -15.41
N PRO A 422 25.41 -16.32 -15.14
CA PRO A 422 25.43 -15.13 -14.29
C PRO A 422 24.45 -14.03 -14.76
N ALA A 423 24.05 -13.12 -13.88
CA ALA A 423 23.17 -12.01 -14.23
C ALA A 423 23.85 -11.12 -15.29
N ALA A 424 23.08 -10.70 -16.31
CA ALA A 424 23.57 -9.91 -17.42
C ALA A 424 22.62 -8.76 -17.75
N TRP A 425 23.17 -7.66 -18.26
CA TRP A 425 22.40 -6.53 -18.79
C TRP A 425 21.65 -6.95 -20.05
N GLN A 426 20.34 -6.72 -20.07
CA GLN A 426 19.49 -6.82 -21.24
C GLN A 426 19.37 -5.41 -21.83
N PRO A 427 19.94 -5.18 -23.02
CA PRO A 427 20.00 -3.83 -23.57
C PRO A 427 18.66 -3.37 -24.12
N SER A 428 18.36 -2.08 -23.93
CA SER A 428 17.25 -1.38 -24.57
C SER A 428 15.89 -2.06 -24.37
N VAL A 429 15.62 -2.63 -23.19
CA VAL A 429 14.34 -3.30 -22.87
C VAL A 429 13.17 -2.36 -23.09
N PHE A 430 13.32 -1.09 -22.68
CA PHE A 430 12.37 -0.03 -22.95
C PHE A 430 13.02 1.10 -23.75
N THR A 431 12.22 1.78 -24.55
CA THR A 431 12.59 3.04 -25.22
C THR A 431 11.53 4.10 -24.94
N PHE A 432 11.97 5.35 -24.76
CA PHE A 432 11.09 6.47 -24.47
C PHE A 432 11.67 7.81 -24.95
N ASP A 433 10.80 8.74 -25.29
CA ASP A 433 11.17 10.12 -25.58
C ASP A 433 11.39 10.89 -24.28
N GLY A 434 12.51 11.61 -24.20
CA GLY A 434 12.78 12.55 -23.13
C GLY A 434 11.91 13.81 -23.23
N PRO A 435 11.88 14.62 -22.16
CA PRO A 435 11.05 15.82 -22.09
C PRO A 435 11.41 16.85 -23.17
N ASP A 436 10.43 17.67 -23.57
CA ASP A 436 10.59 18.74 -24.57
C ASP A 436 11.52 19.88 -24.11
N VAL A 437 11.79 19.96 -22.81
CA VAL A 437 12.74 20.89 -22.19
C VAL A 437 13.66 20.13 -21.23
N LEU A 438 14.76 20.75 -20.80
CA LEU A 438 15.63 20.16 -19.79
C LEU A 438 14.84 20.02 -18.47
N SER A 439 14.59 18.79 -18.04
CA SER A 439 13.77 18.51 -16.86
C SER A 439 14.35 17.37 -16.03
N ARG A 440 14.12 17.42 -14.72
CA ARG A 440 14.34 16.28 -13.83
C ARG A 440 13.22 15.26 -14.05
N VAL A 441 13.59 14.00 -14.19
CA VAL A 441 12.67 12.88 -14.42
C VAL A 441 13.00 11.77 -13.43
N THR A 442 11.96 11.22 -12.81
CA THR A 442 12.05 10.04 -11.97
C THR A 442 11.63 8.82 -12.80
N LEU A 443 12.51 7.83 -12.89
CA LEU A 443 12.26 6.56 -13.56
C LEU A 443 12.18 5.47 -12.52
N VAL A 444 11.10 4.68 -12.54
CA VAL A 444 10.90 3.56 -11.62
C VAL A 444 10.66 2.29 -12.42
N LEU A 445 11.57 1.34 -12.25
CA LEU A 445 11.40 -0.02 -12.73
C LEU A 445 10.85 -0.86 -11.59
N GLN A 446 9.71 -1.52 -11.79
CA GLN A 446 9.01 -2.27 -10.75
C GLN A 446 8.76 -3.72 -11.15
N GLN A 447 8.82 -4.61 -10.17
CA GLN A 447 8.30 -5.97 -10.23
C GLN A 447 6.83 -5.97 -9.77
N ALA A 448 6.07 -6.95 -10.25
CA ALA A 448 4.71 -7.15 -9.73
C ALA A 448 4.76 -7.43 -8.23
N ASP A 449 3.73 -6.98 -7.51
CA ASP A 449 3.63 -7.22 -6.08
C ASP A 449 3.37 -8.71 -5.78
N THR A 450 4.32 -9.35 -5.10
CA THR A 450 4.27 -10.76 -4.75
C THR A 450 3.69 -11.04 -3.37
N ARG A 451 3.26 -10.04 -2.59
CA ARG A 451 2.69 -10.27 -1.23
C ARG A 451 1.47 -11.18 -1.27
N ARG A 452 0.61 -11.02 -2.27
CA ARG A 452 -0.53 -11.92 -2.52
C ARG A 452 -0.12 -13.31 -3.02
N CYS A 453 1.15 -13.57 -3.21
CA CYS A 453 1.65 -14.80 -3.81
C CYS A 453 2.60 -15.54 -2.86
N ILE A 454 2.60 -15.24 -1.54
CA ILE A 454 3.41 -15.99 -0.57
C ILE A 454 3.07 -17.48 -0.66
N GLY A 455 4.07 -18.30 -0.93
CA GLY A 455 4.00 -19.72 -1.28
C GLY A 455 4.18 -20.02 -2.78
N LEU A 456 3.94 -19.07 -3.68
CA LEU A 456 4.02 -19.25 -5.13
C LEU A 456 5.09 -18.35 -5.79
N GLU A 457 5.98 -17.74 -5.02
CA GLU A 457 7.08 -16.91 -5.54
C GLU A 457 8.20 -17.76 -6.15
N GLY A 458 8.30 -19.02 -5.70
CA GLY A 458 9.33 -19.98 -6.09
C GLY A 458 10.68 -19.77 -5.39
N SER A 459 11.66 -20.55 -5.82
CA SER A 459 12.93 -20.73 -5.09
C SER A 459 13.92 -19.57 -5.17
N TYR A 460 13.57 -18.46 -5.84
CA TYR A 460 14.47 -17.32 -6.05
C TYR A 460 13.83 -16.01 -5.59
N THR A 461 14.67 -15.10 -5.11
CA THR A 461 14.36 -13.66 -5.04
C THR A 461 15.02 -12.96 -6.21
N PHE A 462 14.42 -11.86 -6.64
CA PHE A 462 14.89 -11.08 -7.77
C PHE A 462 15.19 -9.64 -7.33
N GLY A 463 16.34 -9.13 -7.73
CA GLY A 463 16.72 -7.73 -7.61
C GLY A 463 16.74 -7.07 -8.98
N LEU A 464 16.32 -5.81 -9.04
CA LEU A 464 16.30 -5.02 -10.26
C LEU A 464 17.47 -4.04 -10.32
N ARG A 465 18.08 -3.94 -11.49
CA ARG A 465 19.04 -2.89 -11.82
C ARG A 465 18.66 -2.28 -13.15
N CYS A 466 18.86 -0.98 -13.28
CA CYS A 466 18.52 -0.27 -14.50
C CYS A 466 19.62 0.72 -14.88
N ALA A 467 19.81 0.94 -16.18
CA ALA A 467 20.73 1.94 -16.70
C ALA A 467 20.08 2.68 -17.87
N VAL A 468 20.04 4.00 -17.76
CA VAL A 468 19.44 4.89 -18.75
C VAL A 468 20.52 5.38 -19.68
N TYR A 469 20.31 5.17 -20.97
CA TYR A 469 21.17 5.65 -22.02
C TYR A 469 20.43 6.63 -22.91
N ARG A 470 21.11 7.69 -23.33
CA ARG A 470 20.67 8.48 -24.48
C ARG A 470 20.97 7.67 -25.74
N SER A 471 19.98 7.50 -26.60
CA SER A 471 20.14 6.77 -27.86
C SER A 471 21.23 7.42 -28.74
N PRO A 472 21.92 6.63 -29.58
CA PRO A 472 22.98 7.14 -30.44
C PRO A 472 22.49 8.27 -31.35
N ASP A 473 23.27 9.34 -31.47
CA ASP A 473 23.07 10.31 -32.54
C ASP A 473 23.72 9.81 -33.85
N ALA A 474 23.35 10.43 -34.98
CA ALA A 474 23.85 10.06 -36.30
C ALA A 474 25.39 10.20 -36.44
N LYS A 475 26.07 10.91 -35.52
CA LYS A 475 27.50 11.23 -35.58
C LYS A 475 28.36 10.28 -34.74
N THR A 476 27.92 9.93 -33.54
CA THR A 476 28.68 9.20 -32.52
C THR A 476 28.51 7.69 -32.61
N LYS A 477 27.38 7.21 -33.16
CA LYS A 477 26.99 5.79 -33.25
C LYS A 477 27.09 5.02 -31.90
N LYS A 478 27.18 5.72 -30.77
CA LYS A 478 27.28 5.13 -29.43
C LYS A 478 26.20 5.74 -28.54
N ARG A 479 25.59 4.88 -27.73
CA ARG A 479 24.71 5.31 -26.65
C ARG A 479 25.53 5.94 -25.52
N VAL A 480 24.98 6.95 -24.85
CA VAL A 480 25.66 7.66 -23.75
C VAL A 480 24.95 7.37 -22.45
N LEU A 481 25.68 6.87 -21.44
CA LEU A 481 25.10 6.62 -20.12
C LEU A 481 24.70 7.94 -19.46
N VAL A 482 23.47 7.99 -18.97
CA VAL A 482 22.88 9.16 -18.30
C VAL A 482 22.83 8.95 -16.79
N GLY A 483 22.44 7.75 -16.37
CA GLY A 483 22.36 7.36 -14.98
C GLY A 483 22.13 5.86 -14.86
N GLN A 484 22.45 5.29 -13.71
CA GLN A 484 22.26 3.88 -13.43
C GLN A 484 21.91 3.67 -11.96
N TYR A 485 21.11 2.64 -11.70
CA TYR A 485 20.79 2.13 -10.38
C TYR A 485 21.21 0.66 -10.31
N THR A 486 22.11 0.33 -9.38
CA THR A 486 22.73 -1.01 -9.28
C THR A 486 22.60 -1.66 -7.91
N GLN A 487 21.98 -0.97 -6.94
CA GLN A 487 21.75 -1.53 -5.63
C GLN A 487 20.64 -2.58 -5.70
N ASN A 488 20.73 -3.62 -4.87
CA ASN A 488 19.72 -4.67 -4.75
C ASN A 488 19.01 -4.60 -3.39
N ALA A 489 19.05 -3.44 -2.72
CA ALA A 489 18.50 -3.25 -1.39
C ALA A 489 16.96 -3.35 -1.38
N PHE A 490 16.33 -3.22 -2.55
CA PHE A 490 14.89 -3.26 -2.72
C PHE A 490 14.46 -4.39 -3.63
N HIS A 491 13.48 -5.13 -3.16
CA HIS A 491 12.99 -6.30 -3.86
C HIS A 491 11.92 -5.93 -4.90
N ARG A 492 11.10 -4.90 -4.69
CA ARG A 492 10.02 -4.57 -5.65
C ARG A 492 10.42 -3.55 -6.71
N SER A 493 11.09 -2.46 -6.35
CA SER A 493 11.37 -1.36 -7.30
C SER A 493 12.83 -0.89 -7.31
N ALA A 494 13.23 -0.33 -8.45
CA ALA A 494 14.51 0.36 -8.66
C ALA A 494 14.21 1.75 -9.23
N SER A 495 14.46 2.78 -8.42
CA SER A 495 14.13 4.17 -8.74
C SER A 495 15.39 4.98 -9.02
N LEU A 496 15.33 5.82 -10.06
CA LEU A 496 16.44 6.66 -10.50
C LEU A 496 15.93 8.05 -10.88
N GLN A 497 16.51 9.09 -10.29
CA GLN A 497 16.30 10.48 -10.71
C GLN A 497 17.43 10.94 -11.63
N VAL A 498 17.07 11.45 -12.80
CA VAL A 498 18.01 11.95 -13.81
C VAL A 498 17.51 13.25 -14.42
N VAL A 499 18.44 14.10 -14.88
CA VAL A 499 18.08 15.29 -15.66
C VAL A 499 18.20 14.95 -17.13
N LEU A 500 17.07 14.99 -17.84
CA LEU A 500 16.96 14.64 -19.24
C LEU A 500 16.76 15.88 -20.11
N ARG A 501 17.26 15.82 -21.35
CA ARG A 501 17.07 16.82 -22.40
C ARG A 501 16.16 16.21 -23.48
N PRO A 502 15.66 17.02 -24.43
CA PRO A 502 15.00 16.47 -25.61
C PRO A 502 15.87 15.42 -26.32
N GLY A 503 15.26 14.27 -26.60
CA GLY A 503 15.90 13.18 -27.32
C GLY A 503 15.32 11.81 -26.99
N LEU A 504 15.78 10.79 -27.70
CA LEU A 504 15.39 9.40 -27.46
C LEU A 504 16.30 8.75 -26.41
N TYR A 505 15.71 7.96 -25.52
CA TYR A 505 16.39 7.24 -24.46
C TYR A 505 16.05 5.75 -24.48
N GLU A 506 16.99 4.96 -24.01
CA GLU A 506 16.94 3.50 -23.89
C GLU A 506 17.18 3.11 -22.43
N LEU A 507 16.38 2.16 -21.92
CA LEU A 507 16.54 1.60 -20.59
C LEU A 507 17.06 0.17 -20.68
N ASP A 508 18.29 -0.03 -20.23
CA ASP A 508 18.84 -1.37 -19.99
C ASP A 508 18.36 -1.87 -18.64
N VAL A 509 18.07 -3.18 -18.55
CA VAL A 509 17.64 -3.82 -17.32
C VAL A 509 18.51 -5.04 -17.03
N MET A 510 18.89 -5.23 -15.78
CA MET A 510 19.48 -6.47 -15.29
C MET A 510 18.61 -6.99 -14.16
N VAL A 511 18.20 -8.26 -14.27
CA VAL A 511 17.50 -8.97 -13.22
C VAL A 511 18.50 -9.90 -12.53
N VAL A 512 18.80 -9.63 -11.27
CA VAL A 512 19.68 -10.44 -10.45
C VAL A 512 18.83 -11.46 -9.71
N ARG A 513 19.10 -12.75 -9.90
CA ARG A 513 18.43 -13.82 -9.12
C ARG A 513 19.33 -14.32 -8.00
N THR A 514 18.75 -14.49 -6.82
CA THR A 514 19.41 -15.06 -5.64
C THR A 514 18.58 -16.22 -5.12
N ALA A 515 19.21 -17.34 -4.77
CA ALA A 515 18.50 -18.47 -4.16
C ALA A 515 17.92 -18.03 -2.81
N SER A 516 16.63 -18.31 -2.60
CA SER A 516 15.90 -17.89 -1.39
C SER A 516 15.80 -18.98 -0.32
N GLY A 517 16.10 -20.24 -0.68
CA GLY A 517 15.85 -21.39 0.18
C GLY A 517 14.39 -21.86 0.21
N ARG A 518 13.46 -21.12 -0.40
CA ARG A 518 12.04 -21.49 -0.52
C ARG A 518 11.84 -22.70 -1.43
N ALA A 519 10.79 -23.45 -1.14
CA ALA A 519 10.31 -24.56 -1.96
C ALA A 519 9.97 -24.10 -3.39
N SER A 520 9.99 -25.04 -4.34
CA SER A 520 9.54 -24.71 -5.70
C SER A 520 8.02 -24.54 -5.72
N ILE A 521 7.50 -23.83 -6.72
CA ILE A 521 6.04 -23.68 -6.91
C ILE A 521 5.37 -25.05 -7.03
N ALA A 522 6.03 -26.02 -7.70
CA ALA A 522 5.49 -27.36 -7.86
C ALA A 522 5.36 -28.09 -6.52
N ASP A 523 6.36 -27.97 -5.64
CA ASP A 523 6.34 -28.61 -4.32
C ASP A 523 5.27 -27.97 -3.42
N VAL A 524 5.15 -26.64 -3.41
CA VAL A 524 4.11 -25.95 -2.63
C VAL A 524 2.72 -26.35 -3.09
N VAL A 525 2.49 -26.39 -4.41
CA VAL A 525 1.23 -26.84 -5.00
C VAL A 525 0.90 -28.28 -4.60
N ALA A 526 1.89 -29.18 -4.65
CA ALA A 526 1.71 -30.60 -4.37
C ALA A 526 1.51 -30.91 -2.87
N GLU A 527 2.22 -30.21 -1.99
CA GLU A 527 2.25 -30.51 -0.56
C GLU A 527 1.29 -29.65 0.26
N ILE A 528 1.39 -28.33 0.11
CA ILE A 528 0.68 -27.34 0.93
C ILE A 528 -0.68 -26.99 0.29
N GLY A 529 -0.71 -26.86 -1.02
CA GLY A 529 -1.93 -26.54 -1.78
C GLY A 529 -3.01 -27.61 -1.68
N ALA A 530 -2.63 -28.87 -1.42
CA ALA A 530 -3.56 -29.99 -1.28
C ALA A 530 -4.44 -29.91 -0.02
N SER A 531 -3.93 -29.34 1.08
CA SER A 531 -4.72 -29.19 2.31
C SER A 531 -5.58 -27.93 2.32
N ARG A 532 -5.30 -26.96 1.43
CA ARG A 532 -5.98 -25.65 1.36
C ARG A 532 -6.35 -25.27 -0.09
N PRO A 533 -7.24 -26.04 -0.75
CA PRO A 533 -7.51 -25.90 -2.19
C PRO A 533 -8.11 -24.53 -2.58
N GLU A 534 -9.01 -23.96 -1.77
CA GLU A 534 -9.59 -22.65 -2.06
C GLU A 534 -8.57 -21.51 -1.93
N LYS A 535 -7.74 -21.55 -0.88
CA LYS A 535 -6.61 -20.62 -0.70
C LYS A 535 -5.64 -20.74 -1.88
N LEU A 536 -5.26 -21.96 -2.26
CA LEU A 536 -4.38 -22.21 -3.41
C LEU A 536 -4.99 -21.61 -4.69
N ARG A 537 -6.26 -21.89 -4.99
CA ARG A 537 -6.95 -21.35 -6.16
C ARG A 537 -6.89 -19.83 -6.18
N GLN A 538 -7.24 -19.16 -5.08
CA GLN A 538 -7.21 -17.70 -4.97
C GLN A 538 -5.80 -17.12 -5.22
N ARG A 539 -4.75 -17.84 -4.80
CA ARG A 539 -3.35 -17.44 -4.98
C ARG A 539 -2.87 -17.68 -6.41
N CYS A 540 -3.22 -18.81 -7.02
CA CYS A 540 -2.96 -19.09 -8.42
C CYS A 540 -3.62 -18.06 -9.34
N GLU A 541 -4.89 -17.73 -9.10
CA GLU A 541 -5.61 -16.69 -9.86
C GLU A 541 -4.91 -15.32 -9.79
N ALA A 542 -4.36 -14.96 -8.62
CA ALA A 542 -3.60 -13.72 -8.46
C ALA A 542 -2.29 -13.72 -9.26
N VAL A 543 -1.53 -14.83 -9.22
CA VAL A 543 -0.30 -15.00 -10.00
C VAL A 543 -0.61 -14.96 -11.50
N ASP A 544 -1.67 -15.65 -11.93
CA ASP A 544 -2.07 -15.72 -13.33
C ASP A 544 -2.56 -14.36 -13.85
N ALA A 545 -3.31 -13.60 -13.04
CA ALA A 545 -3.72 -12.24 -13.37
C ALA A 545 -2.52 -11.31 -13.56
N SER A 546 -1.52 -11.37 -12.67
CA SER A 546 -0.27 -10.62 -12.80
C SER A 546 0.49 -10.98 -14.09
N ARG A 547 0.58 -12.28 -14.39
CA ARG A 547 1.25 -12.80 -15.58
C ARG A 547 0.53 -12.50 -16.89
N ALA A 548 -0.80 -12.46 -16.87
CA ALA A 548 -1.62 -12.07 -18.01
C ALA A 548 -1.35 -10.62 -18.43
N ARG A 549 -1.10 -9.71 -17.47
CA ARG A 549 -0.68 -8.32 -17.77
C ARG A 549 0.62 -8.25 -18.56
N ALA A 550 1.54 -9.18 -18.29
CA ALA A 550 2.80 -9.32 -19.00
C ALA A 550 2.71 -10.21 -20.27
N LYS A 551 1.50 -10.63 -20.68
CA LYS A 551 1.24 -11.53 -21.82
C LYS A 551 2.05 -12.84 -21.75
N SER A 552 2.15 -13.41 -20.55
CA SER A 552 2.77 -14.71 -20.33
C SER A 552 1.76 -15.85 -20.56
N ASP A 553 2.22 -16.95 -21.15
CA ASP A 553 1.40 -18.17 -21.37
C ASP A 553 1.36 -19.11 -20.15
N VAL A 554 2.08 -18.79 -19.06
CA VAL A 554 2.14 -19.67 -17.89
C VAL A 554 0.87 -19.51 -17.04
N ASN A 555 0.18 -20.63 -16.83
CA ASN A 555 -1.03 -20.74 -16.01
C ASN A 555 -0.77 -21.67 -14.82
N VAL A 556 -0.59 -21.08 -13.64
CA VAL A 556 -0.28 -21.80 -12.40
C VAL A 556 -1.51 -22.54 -11.89
N LEU A 557 -2.72 -22.01 -12.10
CA LEU A 557 -3.94 -22.71 -11.71
C LEU A 557 -4.11 -24.04 -12.47
N ALA A 558 -3.81 -24.06 -13.76
CA ALA A 558 -3.83 -25.27 -14.57
C ALA A 558 -2.75 -26.27 -14.14
N MET A 559 -1.57 -25.78 -13.73
CA MET A 559 -0.53 -26.64 -13.13
C MET A 559 -1.00 -27.26 -11.81
N ALA A 560 -1.69 -26.48 -10.97
CA ALA A 560 -2.25 -26.97 -9.72
C ALA A 560 -3.33 -28.01 -9.94
N ALA A 561 -4.29 -27.74 -10.83
CA ALA A 561 -5.31 -28.69 -11.23
C ALA A 561 -4.70 -30.03 -11.69
N ALA A 562 -3.65 -29.98 -12.53
CA ALA A 562 -2.92 -31.15 -13.01
C ALA A 562 -2.46 -32.11 -11.90
N THR A 563 -2.02 -31.55 -10.76
CA THR A 563 -1.53 -32.34 -9.61
C THR A 563 -2.64 -32.88 -8.72
N GLN A 564 -3.82 -32.24 -8.71
CA GLN A 564 -4.93 -32.60 -7.83
C GLN A 564 -6.00 -33.48 -8.50
N HIS A 565 -5.86 -33.79 -9.79
CA HIS A 565 -6.81 -34.64 -10.48
C HIS A 565 -6.92 -36.06 -9.88
N THR A 566 -8.15 -36.55 -9.76
CA THR A 566 -8.42 -37.94 -9.40
C THR A 566 -7.99 -38.90 -10.52
N ALA A 567 -7.92 -40.20 -10.24
CA ALA A 567 -7.67 -41.22 -11.27
C ALA A 567 -8.73 -41.14 -12.39
N TYR A 568 -10.00 -40.98 -12.00
CA TYR A 568 -11.13 -40.76 -12.90
C TYR A 568 -10.93 -39.56 -13.84
N GLU A 569 -10.55 -38.39 -13.31
CA GLU A 569 -10.38 -37.19 -14.11
C GLU A 569 -9.19 -37.30 -15.09
N ARG A 570 -8.11 -37.97 -14.68
CA ARG A 570 -6.96 -38.26 -15.56
C ARG A 570 -7.33 -39.21 -16.70
N ALA A 571 -8.10 -40.26 -16.42
CA ALA A 571 -8.62 -41.19 -17.44
C ALA A 571 -9.51 -40.46 -18.46
N ARG A 572 -10.38 -39.56 -17.97
CA ARG A 572 -11.27 -38.77 -18.83
C ARG A 572 -10.52 -37.76 -19.71
N ALA A 573 -9.51 -37.07 -19.16
CA ALA A 573 -8.69 -36.12 -19.92
C ALA A 573 -7.87 -36.79 -21.04
N THR A 574 -7.50 -38.06 -20.87
CA THR A 574 -6.77 -38.86 -21.87
C THR A 574 -7.68 -39.55 -22.89
N GLY A 575 -9.01 -39.33 -22.81
CA GLY A 575 -9.98 -39.92 -23.73
C GLY A 575 -10.27 -41.40 -23.46
N SER A 576 -9.85 -41.95 -22.30
CA SER A 576 -10.24 -43.28 -21.87
C SER A 576 -11.72 -43.27 -21.44
N THR A 577 -12.49 -44.24 -21.94
CA THR A 577 -13.91 -44.45 -21.57
C THR A 577 -14.09 -45.47 -20.45
N ASP A 578 -12.99 -46.01 -19.91
CA ASP A 578 -13.03 -46.92 -18.77
C ASP A 578 -13.27 -46.11 -17.50
N ASP A 579 -14.56 -45.86 -17.23
CA ASP A 579 -15.06 -45.45 -15.93
C ASP A 579 -14.67 -46.54 -14.92
N ASP A 580 -13.72 -46.26 -14.03
CA ASP A 580 -13.21 -47.23 -13.06
C ASP A 580 -14.23 -47.57 -11.97
N GLY A 581 -15.40 -46.92 -11.99
CA GLY A 581 -16.46 -47.08 -11.01
C GLY A 581 -16.08 -46.51 -9.64
N SER A 582 -15.00 -45.74 -9.55
CA SER A 582 -14.58 -45.12 -8.30
C SER A 582 -15.52 -43.96 -7.94
N LEU A 583 -15.96 -43.92 -6.69
CA LEU A 583 -16.74 -42.79 -6.15
C LEU A 583 -15.86 -41.56 -5.86
N GLU A 584 -14.55 -41.65 -6.08
CA GLU A 584 -13.59 -40.59 -5.77
C GLU A 584 -13.83 -39.33 -6.62
N GLY A 585 -14.03 -38.19 -5.96
CA GLY A 585 -14.27 -36.90 -6.62
C GLY A 585 -15.71 -36.65 -7.07
N SER A 586 -16.66 -37.53 -6.75
CA SER A 586 -18.08 -37.36 -7.07
C SER A 586 -18.94 -37.15 -5.83
N VAL A 587 -20.00 -36.32 -5.95
CA VAL A 587 -21.00 -36.13 -4.89
C VAL A 587 -22.41 -36.15 -5.49
N VAL A 588 -23.33 -36.82 -4.81
CA VAL A 588 -24.75 -36.84 -5.18
C VAL A 588 -25.46 -35.71 -4.47
N VAL A 589 -26.02 -34.77 -5.24
CA VAL A 589 -26.74 -33.59 -4.72
C VAL A 589 -28.23 -33.67 -5.08
N GLY A 590 -29.10 -33.16 -4.20
CA GLY A 590 -30.54 -33.09 -4.41
C GLY A 590 -31.07 -31.67 -4.23
N LEU A 591 -31.82 -31.16 -5.22
CA LEU A 591 -32.48 -29.86 -5.17
C LEU A 591 -33.95 -30.01 -4.79
N ARG A 592 -34.43 -29.24 -3.81
CA ARG A 592 -35.87 -29.09 -3.51
C ARG A 592 -36.27 -27.64 -3.76
N LEU A 593 -37.26 -27.44 -4.62
CA LEU A 593 -37.84 -26.13 -4.94
C LEU A 593 -39.17 -25.97 -4.20
N LEU A 594 -39.29 -24.92 -3.41
CA LEU A 594 -40.55 -24.49 -2.81
C LEU A 594 -41.03 -23.24 -3.56
N SER A 595 -42.22 -23.31 -4.16
CA SER A 595 -42.88 -22.14 -4.76
C SER A 595 -44.22 -21.89 -4.05
N LYS A 596 -44.62 -20.63 -3.97
CA LYS A 596 -45.95 -20.26 -3.47
C LYS A 596 -46.95 -20.63 -4.56
N ALA A 597 -47.95 -21.46 -4.24
CA ALA A 597 -49.06 -21.70 -5.14
C ALA A 597 -49.77 -20.36 -5.40
N VAL A 598 -49.90 -19.99 -6.68
CA VAL A 598 -50.60 -18.77 -7.14
C VAL A 598 -52.07 -18.86 -6.79
#